data_AF-A0A7L4BNV6-F1
#
_entry.id   AF-A0A7L4BNV6-F1
#
_cell.length_a   1.000
_cell.length_b   1.000
_cell.length_c   1.000
_cell.angle_alpha   90.00
_cell.angle_beta   90.00
_cell.angle_gamma   90.00
#
_symmetry.space_group_name_H-M   'P 1'
#
loop_
_entity.id
_entity.type
_entity.pdbx_description
1 polymer ?
#
loop_
_entity_poly.entity_id
_entity_poly.type
_entity_poly.pdbx_seq_one_letter_code
_entity_poly.pdbx_strand_id
1 'polypeptide(L)' 'MGGWEMIRTIGDTSASYRYASRYILKAGQTVTIWAANAGVTANPPTDLIWKNQDSWGTGEDVKVVLKNSQGE' A
#
# COMPACT_ATOMS: atom_id res chain seq x y z
N MET A 1 9.86 7.87 -0.89
CA MET A 1 8.48 7.81 -0.33
C MET A 1 8.48 7.70 1.18
N GLY A 2 9.52 8.21 1.87
CA GLY A 2 9.57 8.14 3.33
C GLY A 2 8.39 8.87 3.95
N GLY A 3 7.59 8.18 4.77
CA GLY A 3 6.44 8.78 5.46
C GLY A 3 5.20 9.03 4.59
N TRP A 4 5.21 8.60 3.32
CA TRP A 4 4.02 8.64 2.46
C TRP A 4 2.96 7.65 2.97
N GLU A 5 1.71 7.88 2.61
CA GLU A 5 0.58 7.05 3.01
C GLU A 5 -0.28 6.69 1.80
N MET A 6 -0.57 5.41 1.62
CA MET A 6 -1.57 4.93 0.67
C MET A 6 -2.86 4.65 1.45
N ILE A 7 -3.98 5.23 1.02
CA ILE A 7 -5.30 5.02 1.60
C ILE A 7 -6.15 4.31 0.57
N ARG A 8 -6.69 3.15 0.95
CA ARG A 8 -7.67 2.39 0.17
C ARG A 8 -9.04 2.59 0.81
N THR A 9 -10.04 2.95 0.02
CA THR A 9 -11.44 3.06 0.43
C THR A 9 -12.31 2.14 -0.43
N ILE A 10 -13.15 1.35 0.22
CA ILE A 10 -14.12 0.45 -0.40
C ILE A 10 -15.45 0.66 0.32
N GLY A 11 -16.47 1.12 -0.41
CA GLY A 11 -17.69 1.68 0.20
C GLY A 11 -17.34 2.76 1.22
N ASP A 12 -17.78 2.58 2.47
CA ASP A 12 -17.50 3.49 3.58
C ASP A 12 -16.27 3.10 4.43
N THR A 13 -15.61 1.98 4.09
CA THR A 13 -14.47 1.47 4.86
C THR A 13 -13.15 1.91 4.25
N SER A 14 -12.29 2.55 5.05
CA SER A 14 -10.95 2.95 4.65
C SER A 14 -9.86 2.26 5.46
N ALA A 15 -8.76 1.89 4.80
CA ALA A 15 -7.55 1.38 5.42
C ALA A 15 -6.34 2.15 4.91
N SER A 16 -5.35 2.41 5.77
CA SER A 16 -4.11 3.09 5.38
C SER A 16 -2.85 2.25 5.55
N TYR A 17 -1.94 2.38 4.59
CA TYR A 17 -0.62 1.80 4.57
C TYR A 17 0.41 2.93 4.56
N ARG A 18 1.26 2.99 5.59
CA ARG A 18 2.34 3.97 5.67
C ARG A 18 3.66 3.36 5.21
N TYR A 19 4.30 4.00 4.23
CA TYR A 19 5.63 3.62 3.79
C TYR A 19 6.66 3.93 4.89
N ALA A 20 7.61 3.01 5.09
CA ALA A 20 8.70 3.22 6.06
C ALA A 20 9.47 4.51 5.76
N SER A 21 9.91 5.23 6.80
CA SER A 21 10.54 6.56 6.66
C SER A 21 11.76 6.59 5.73
N ARG A 22 12.47 5.47 5.57
CA ARG A 22 13.64 5.33 4.69
C ARG A 22 13.34 4.69 3.34
N TYR A 23 12.07 4.50 2.98
CA TYR A 23 11.70 3.82 1.74
C TYR A 23 11.94 4.71 0.51
N ILE A 24 12.65 4.16 -0.47
CA ILE A 24 13.02 4.83 -1.73
C ILE A 24 12.47 4.00 -2.90
N LEU A 25 11.61 4.63 -3.71
CA LEU A 25 11.23 4.11 -5.02
C LEU A 25 12.14 4.77 -6.06
N LYS A 26 12.94 3.97 -6.77
CA LYS A 26 13.85 4.48 -7.80
C LYS A 26 13.08 4.83 -9.09
N ALA A 27 13.66 5.71 -9.91
CA ALA A 27 13.10 6.07 -11.19
C ALA A 27 12.87 4.82 -12.07
N GLY A 28 11.69 4.75 -12.70
CA GLY A 28 11.31 3.62 -13.56
C GLY A 28 11.07 2.29 -12.84
N GLN A 29 11.10 2.26 -11.49
CA GLN A 29 10.80 1.05 -10.71
C GLN A 29 9.37 1.05 -10.20
N THR A 30 8.88 -0.14 -9.87
CA THR A 30 7.56 -0.37 -9.29
C THR A 30 7.68 -0.94 -7.88
N VAL A 31 6.61 -0.74 -7.11
CA VAL A 31 6.42 -1.39 -5.81
C VAL A 31 5.00 -1.94 -5.74
N THR A 32 4.86 -3.15 -5.24
CA THR A 32 3.58 -3.82 -5.00
C THR A 32 3.37 -3.94 -3.50
N ILE A 33 2.21 -3.48 -3.02
CA ILE A 33 1.75 -3.70 -1.65
C ILE A 33 0.75 -4.86 -1.69
N TRP A 34 1.17 -6.01 -1.15
CA TRP A 34 0.37 -7.23 -1.08
C TRP A 34 -0.43 -7.28 0.22
N ALA A 35 -1.61 -7.89 0.15
CA ALA A 35 -2.37 -8.26 1.35
C ALA A 35 -1.63 -9.32 2.18
N ALA A 36 -1.90 -9.39 3.48
CA ALA A 36 -1.26 -10.31 4.42
C ALA A 36 -1.44 -11.79 4.02
N ASN A 37 -2.63 -12.15 3.53
CA ASN A 37 -2.98 -13.50 3.10
C ASN A 37 -2.72 -13.78 1.61
N ALA A 38 -1.96 -12.93 0.90
CA ALA A 38 -1.66 -13.13 -0.52
C ALA A 38 -0.71 -14.31 -0.79
N GLY A 39 -0.10 -14.90 0.24
CA GLY A 39 0.88 -15.99 0.09
C GLY A 39 2.22 -15.55 -0.52
N VAL A 40 2.47 -14.24 -0.58
CA VAL A 40 3.71 -13.66 -1.12
C VAL A 40 4.69 -13.37 0.02
N THR A 41 5.95 -13.72 -0.17
CA THR A 41 7.03 -13.36 0.76
C THR A 41 7.47 -11.92 0.51
N ALA A 42 7.60 -11.12 1.57
CA ALA A 42 8.12 -9.76 1.47
C ALA A 42 9.52 -9.74 0.83
N ASN A 43 9.70 -8.91 -0.20
CA ASN A 43 11.00 -8.70 -0.86
C ASN A 43 11.24 -7.19 -1.10
N PRO A 44 11.58 -6.42 -0.05
CA PRO A 44 11.81 -4.99 -0.21
C PRO A 44 13.02 -4.70 -1.13
N PRO A 45 12.94 -3.67 -2.00
CA PRO A 45 11.91 -2.64 -2.02
C PRO A 45 10.69 -2.96 -2.91
N THR A 46 10.71 -4.01 -3.72
CA THR A 46 9.70 -4.26 -4.77
C THR A 46 8.40 -4.83 -4.24
N ASP A 47 8.46 -5.67 -3.22
CA ASP A 47 7.30 -6.38 -2.67
C ASP A 47 7.17 -6.12 -1.17
N LEU A 48 6.11 -5.41 -0.80
CA LEU A 48 5.79 -5.05 0.57
C LEU A 48 4.52 -5.77 1.01
N ILE A 49 4.43 -6.13 2.30
CA ILE A 49 3.24 -6.79 2.86
C ILE A 49 2.49 -5.83 3.78
N TRP A 50 1.19 -5.68 3.54
CA TRP A 50 0.27 -4.98 4.42
C TRP A 50 -0.19 -5.93 5.53
N LYS A 51 0.67 -6.14 6.52
CA LYS A 51 0.56 -7.20 7.54
C LYS A 51 -0.79 -7.32 8.26
N ASN A 52 -1.52 -6.23 8.41
CA ASN A 52 -2.79 -6.18 9.15
C ASN A 52 -4.00 -6.03 8.23
N GLN A 53 -3.87 -6.35 6.95
CA GLN A 53 -4.94 -6.29 5.96
C GLN A 53 -4.93 -7.53 5.07
N ASP A 54 -5.98 -8.33 5.19
CA ASP A 54 -6.27 -9.40 4.25
C ASP A 54 -6.77 -8.84 2.91
N SER A 55 -6.84 -9.71 1.91
CA SER A 55 -7.35 -9.36 0.60
C SER A 55 -8.79 -8.84 0.72
N TRP A 56 -9.13 -7.88 -0.12
CA TRP A 56 -10.40 -7.17 -0.09
C TRP A 56 -11.39 -7.68 -1.15
N GLY A 57 -11.18 -8.89 -1.65
CA GLY A 57 -12.08 -9.52 -2.61
C GLY A 57 -12.15 -8.81 -3.97
N THR A 58 -13.28 -8.99 -4.65
CA THR A 58 -13.54 -8.51 -6.02
C THR A 58 -14.99 -8.05 -6.14
N GLY A 59 -15.30 -7.15 -7.07
CA GLY A 59 -16.68 -6.78 -7.41
C GLY A 59 -17.21 -5.50 -6.78
N GLU A 60 -16.42 -4.82 -5.96
CA GLU A 60 -16.71 -3.49 -5.43
C GLU A 60 -15.78 -2.43 -6.01
N ASP A 61 -16.27 -1.20 -6.12
CA ASP A 61 -15.46 -0.06 -6.54
C ASP A 61 -14.43 0.27 -5.46
N VAL A 62 -13.16 0.31 -5.87
CA VAL A 62 -12.03 0.60 -4.98
C VAL A 62 -11.45 1.95 -5.35
N LYS A 63 -11.39 2.86 -4.37
CA LYS A 63 -10.65 4.12 -4.48
C LYS A 63 -9.31 3.98 -3.77
N VAL A 64 -8.22 4.34 -4.45
CA VAL A 64 -6.89 4.41 -3.85
C VAL A 64 -6.36 5.83 -3.98
N VAL A 65 -5.89 6.39 -2.87
CA VAL A 65 -5.26 7.71 -2.81
C VAL A 65 -3.86 7.53 -2.24
N LEU A 66 -2.88 8.18 -2.87
CA LEU A 66 -1.51 8.20 -2.40
C LEU A 66 -1.18 9.61 -1.94
N LYS A 67 -0.84 9.75 -0.66
CA LYS A 67 -0.50 11.01 -0.03
C LYS A 67 0.99 11.09 0.24
N ASN A 68 1.56 12.28 0.04
CA ASN A 68 2.94 12.53 0.44
C ASN A 68 3.06 12.71 1.97
N SER A 69 4.28 12.92 2.47
CA SER A 69 4.52 13.09 3.91
C SER A 69 3.89 14.34 4.53
N GLN A 70 3.43 15.29 3.70
CA GLN A 70 2.73 16.51 4.10
C GLN A 70 1.21 16.38 3.99
N GLY A 71 0.71 15.27 3.41
CA GLY A 71 -0.72 14.95 3.31
C GLY A 71 -1.40 15.43 2.04
N GLU A 72 -0.65 15.98 1.09
CA GLU A 72 -1.12 16.28 -0.28
C GLU A 72 -1.40 15.01 -1.07
#